data_AF-A0A519ISH3-F1
#
_entry.id   AF-A0A519ISH3-F1
#
_cell.length_a   1.000
_cell.length_b   1.000
_cell.length_c   1.000
_cell.angle_alpha   90.00
_cell.angle_beta   90.00
_cell.angle_gamma   90.00
#
_symmetry.space_group_name_H-M   'P 1'
#
loop_
_entity.id
_entity.type
_entity.pdbx_description
1 polymer ?
#
loop_
_entity_poly.entity_id
_entity_poly.type
_entity_poly.pdbx_seq_one_letter_code
_entity_poly.pdbx_strand_id
1 'polypeptide(L)'
;MNFDLVAPLLHRIYDVANHGIDSHGQSFFRIPDTVTAQERQQLADAGWTPNTPVQWPHDETIRRLRSLAAQVDLSRAADAFVASLGSAGLQWQAVLPAVALGLAMPEHAHQPMGPGSDRCAICFYTATAKDRTQLAYHRALQGSGWSDEDGPLAAVLTLEDALQCSPDSWPQPAPRDIWVLHQLLDLLRRLPGTARYSQARTAIQAAKWLQPAKPWRAGLLLEALALVGVLQAPDRPGLRTRFTSARERDQRPSVRVEVPGPLAWWTAAHGTNDALLQSLFGHLQRPTAEPAAPPPQRLPRAKSAARPAGVPKAPRAVRGPLAAGDVYAVRFREDLWGAAYCHEMRTDEPTGVVRGRMEYLDILSPTPPTPADLAERGFRDRMDGSRWQMWCASLDKTSGVKRVAQGVAPRPHAQGMPDRITHGGAKELRHMATWNFPQL
;
A
#
# COMPACT_ATOMS: atom_id res chain seq x y z
N MET A 1 -19.28 4.55 -8.45
CA MET A 1 -19.36 4.17 -7.02
C MET A 1 -18.72 5.25 -6.16
N ASN A 2 -19.33 5.62 -5.03
CA ASN A 2 -18.82 6.69 -4.18
C ASN A 2 -17.77 6.16 -3.19
N PHE A 3 -16.52 6.03 -3.67
CA PHE A 3 -15.38 5.56 -2.87
C PHE A 3 -15.19 6.36 -1.57
N ASP A 4 -15.44 7.67 -1.60
CA ASP A 4 -15.23 8.55 -0.45
C ASP A 4 -16.08 8.18 0.77
N LEU A 5 -17.26 7.59 0.55
CA LEU A 5 -18.14 7.13 1.64
C LEU A 5 -17.61 5.90 2.36
N VAL A 6 -16.92 5.01 1.64
CA VAL A 6 -16.48 3.70 2.16
C VAL A 6 -14.98 3.64 2.45
N ALA A 7 -14.19 4.59 1.95
CA ALA A 7 -12.74 4.63 2.13
C ALA A 7 -12.29 4.57 3.60
N PRO A 8 -12.96 5.23 4.58
CA PRO A 8 -12.58 5.08 6.00
C PRO A 8 -12.77 3.66 6.55
N LEU A 9 -13.80 2.94 6.09
CA LEU A 9 -14.06 1.55 6.49
C LEU A 9 -13.03 0.60 5.86
N LEU A 10 -12.78 0.75 4.57
CA LEU A 10 -11.76 -0.04 3.86
C LEU A 10 -10.37 0.20 4.44
N HIS A 11 -10.04 1.42 4.86
CA HIS A 11 -8.78 1.72 5.53
C HIS A 11 -8.61 1.00 6.87
N ARG A 12 -9.70 0.84 7.64
CA ARG A 12 -9.68 0.06 8.88
C ARG A 12 -9.49 -1.42 8.61
N ILE A 13 -10.18 -1.96 7.60
CA ILE A 13 -10.16 -3.39 7.27
C ILE A 13 -8.80 -3.79 6.68
N TYR A 14 -8.30 -3.05 5.69
CA TYR A 14 -7.00 -3.30 5.05
C TYR A 14 -5.80 -2.72 5.82
N ASP A 15 -5.93 -2.45 7.12
CA ASP A 15 -4.76 -2.21 7.97
C ASP A 15 -3.88 -3.47 7.99
N VAL A 16 -2.57 -3.29 7.87
CA VAL A 16 -1.61 -4.39 7.79
C VAL A 16 -1.70 -5.36 8.98
N ALA A 17 -2.14 -4.90 10.16
CA ALA A 17 -2.28 -5.80 11.31
C ALA A 17 -3.52 -6.70 11.26
N ASN A 18 -4.39 -6.50 10.29
CA ASN A 18 -5.49 -7.43 10.02
C ASN A 18 -5.10 -8.47 8.97
N HIS A 19 -3.96 -8.34 8.30
CA HIS A 19 -3.51 -9.30 7.30
C HIS A 19 -3.16 -10.63 7.98
N GLY A 20 -3.70 -11.72 7.42
CA GLY A 20 -3.39 -13.08 7.80
C GLY A 20 -3.25 -13.97 6.57
N ILE A 21 -2.78 -15.20 6.80
CA ILE A 21 -2.73 -16.26 5.79
C ILE A 21 -3.57 -17.42 6.33
N ASP A 22 -4.52 -17.92 5.54
CA ASP A 22 -5.39 -19.01 5.95
C ASP A 22 -4.69 -20.38 5.86
N SER A 23 -5.40 -21.47 6.23
CA SER A 23 -4.87 -22.82 6.19
C SER A 23 -4.51 -23.32 4.77
N HIS A 24 -4.96 -22.61 3.73
CA HIS A 24 -4.68 -22.90 2.33
C HIS A 24 -3.57 -22.02 1.75
N GLY A 25 -2.93 -21.17 2.57
CA GLY A 25 -1.91 -20.24 2.11
C GLY A 25 -2.46 -18.99 1.43
N GLN A 26 -3.77 -18.73 1.50
CA GLN A 26 -4.38 -17.55 0.91
C GLN A 26 -4.33 -16.36 1.87
N SER A 27 -3.88 -15.22 1.35
CA SER A 27 -3.93 -13.95 2.08
C SER A 27 -5.38 -13.50 2.29
N PHE A 28 -5.69 -13.07 3.51
CA PHE A 28 -6.96 -12.47 3.86
C PHE A 28 -6.76 -11.31 4.83
N PHE A 29 -7.76 -10.44 4.95
CA PHE A 29 -7.81 -9.41 5.98
C PHE A 29 -8.94 -9.68 6.96
N ARG A 30 -8.60 -9.89 8.23
CA ARG A 30 -9.60 -9.99 9.28
C ARG A 30 -10.43 -8.70 9.33
N ILE A 31 -11.74 -8.84 9.21
CA ILE A 31 -12.65 -7.71 9.45
C ILE A 31 -12.70 -7.48 10.97
N PRO A 32 -12.33 -6.29 11.47
CA PRO A 32 -12.38 -6.02 12.91
C PRO A 32 -13.80 -6.19 13.48
N ASP A 33 -13.90 -6.66 14.71
CA ASP A 33 -15.20 -6.90 15.37
C ASP A 33 -15.96 -5.59 15.63
N THR A 34 -15.22 -4.48 15.61
CA THR A 34 -15.75 -3.11 15.71
C THR A 34 -16.30 -2.57 14.39
N VAL A 35 -16.22 -3.34 13.30
CA VAL A 35 -16.99 -3.07 12.08
C VAL A 35 -18.35 -3.76 12.25
N THR A 36 -19.42 -2.95 12.28
CA THR A 36 -20.79 -3.41 12.53
C THR A 36 -21.37 -4.14 11.32
N ALA A 37 -22.47 -4.88 11.53
CA ALA A 37 -23.22 -5.49 10.43
C ALA A 37 -23.74 -4.44 9.43
N GLN A 38 -24.14 -3.26 9.92
CA GLN A 38 -24.60 -2.15 9.08
C GLN A 38 -23.47 -1.59 8.21
N GLU A 39 -22.26 -1.40 8.76
CA GLU A 39 -21.08 -0.97 7.99
C GLU A 39 -20.67 -2.01 6.95
N ARG A 40 -20.80 -3.32 7.26
CA ARG A 40 -20.60 -4.40 6.27
C ARG A 40 -21.64 -4.35 5.16
N GLN A 41 -22.92 -4.12 5.49
CA GLN A 41 -23.97 -3.98 4.49
C GLN A 41 -23.73 -2.76 3.60
N GLN A 42 -23.32 -1.63 4.19
CA GLN A 42 -22.97 -0.42 3.44
C GLN A 42 -21.83 -0.68 2.44
N LEU A 43 -20.81 -1.47 2.82
CA LEU A 43 -19.75 -1.89 1.91
C LEU A 43 -20.30 -2.75 0.77
N ALA A 44 -21.13 -3.75 1.08
CA ALA A 44 -21.73 -4.62 0.08
C ALA A 44 -22.63 -3.86 -0.92
N ASP A 45 -23.50 -2.98 -0.42
CA ASP A 45 -24.39 -2.15 -1.25
C ASP A 45 -23.61 -1.21 -2.18
N ALA A 46 -22.41 -0.79 -1.75
CA ALA A 46 -21.53 0.03 -2.57
C ALA A 46 -20.64 -0.77 -3.54
N GLY A 47 -20.67 -2.11 -3.50
CA GLY A 47 -19.82 -2.99 -4.31
C GLY A 47 -18.41 -3.20 -3.76
N TRP A 48 -18.18 -2.96 -2.47
CA TRP A 48 -16.87 -2.99 -1.80
C TRP A 48 -16.75 -4.09 -0.75
N THR A 49 -17.32 -5.27 -0.99
CA THR A 49 -17.25 -6.41 -0.07
C THR A 49 -15.79 -6.85 0.13
N PRO A 50 -15.20 -6.74 1.34
CA PRO A 50 -13.81 -7.15 1.57
C PRO A 50 -13.61 -8.65 1.42
N ASN A 51 -12.37 -9.10 1.20
CA ASN A 51 -12.02 -10.51 1.01
C ASN A 51 -12.86 -11.13 -0.11
N THR A 52 -12.85 -10.51 -1.29
CA THR A 52 -13.47 -11.06 -2.50
C THR A 52 -12.37 -11.69 -3.36
N PRO A 53 -11.92 -12.93 -3.08
CA PRO A 53 -10.82 -13.55 -3.78
C PRO A 53 -11.21 -13.81 -5.24
N VAL A 54 -10.31 -13.48 -6.15
CA VAL A 54 -10.40 -13.78 -7.57
C VAL A 54 -9.16 -14.54 -7.98
N GLN A 55 -9.37 -15.64 -8.67
CA GLN A 55 -8.33 -16.48 -9.24
C GLN A 55 -8.84 -17.05 -10.56
N TRP A 56 -8.03 -16.92 -11.60
CA TRP A 56 -8.25 -17.56 -12.89
C TRP A 56 -6.98 -18.27 -13.31
N PRO A 57 -7.07 -19.35 -14.10
CA PRO A 57 -5.91 -19.93 -14.75
C PRO A 57 -5.12 -18.89 -15.56
N HIS A 58 -3.81 -19.13 -15.72
CA HIS A 58 -2.91 -18.27 -16.47
C HIS A 58 -3.47 -17.88 -17.84
N ASP A 59 -3.75 -18.88 -18.68
CA ASP A 59 -4.16 -18.67 -20.07
C ASP A 59 -5.51 -17.96 -20.17
N GLU A 60 -6.42 -18.24 -19.23
CA GLU A 60 -7.71 -17.54 -19.15
C GLU A 60 -7.51 -16.06 -18.79
N THR A 61 -6.64 -15.75 -17.82
CA THR A 61 -6.30 -14.37 -17.44
C THR A 61 -5.77 -13.59 -18.64
N ILE A 62 -4.85 -14.18 -19.42
CA ILE A 62 -4.28 -13.53 -20.61
C ILE A 62 -5.35 -13.31 -21.69
N ARG A 63 -6.21 -14.30 -21.93
CA ARG A 63 -7.29 -14.19 -22.93
C ARG A 63 -8.29 -13.10 -22.55
N ARG A 64 -8.70 -13.06 -21.27
CA ARG A 64 -9.57 -12.01 -20.72
C ARG A 64 -8.95 -10.63 -20.87
N LEU A 65 -7.68 -10.48 -20.49
CA LEU A 65 -6.96 -9.20 -20.58
C LEU A 65 -6.95 -8.67 -22.02
N ARG A 66 -6.56 -9.51 -22.97
CA ARG A 66 -6.52 -9.14 -24.40
C ARG A 66 -7.92 -8.77 -24.91
N SER A 67 -8.94 -9.57 -24.58
CA SER A 67 -10.32 -9.34 -25.00
C SER A 67 -10.91 -8.04 -24.44
N LEU A 68 -10.68 -7.74 -23.15
CA LEU A 68 -11.16 -6.50 -22.52
C LEU A 68 -10.42 -5.28 -23.07
N ALA A 69 -9.10 -5.37 -23.26
CA ALA A 69 -8.32 -4.26 -23.80
C ALA A 69 -8.75 -3.90 -25.22
N ALA A 70 -9.15 -4.88 -26.04
CA ALA A 70 -9.67 -4.64 -27.39
C ALA A 70 -11.04 -3.93 -27.42
N GLN A 71 -11.79 -3.93 -26.31
CA GLN A 71 -13.09 -3.26 -26.19
C GLN A 71 -12.97 -1.79 -25.76
N VAL A 72 -11.80 -1.38 -25.24
CA VAL A 72 -11.59 -0.02 -24.71
C VAL A 72 -11.03 0.89 -25.81
N ASP A 73 -11.73 2.00 -26.04
CA ASP A 73 -11.21 3.08 -26.87
C ASP A 73 -9.98 3.73 -26.23
N LEU A 74 -8.88 3.78 -26.98
CA LEU A 74 -7.58 4.22 -26.46
C LEU A 74 -7.57 5.72 -26.12
N SER A 75 -8.25 6.55 -26.91
CA SER A 75 -8.37 7.99 -26.64
C SER A 75 -9.16 8.24 -25.36
N ARG A 76 -10.26 7.51 -25.14
CA ARG A 76 -11.03 7.59 -23.90
C ARG A 76 -10.24 7.12 -22.67
N ALA A 77 -9.41 6.08 -22.81
CA ALA A 77 -8.49 5.67 -21.75
C ALA A 77 -7.42 6.75 -21.45
N ALA A 78 -6.92 7.43 -22.49
CA ALA A 78 -6.01 8.55 -22.33
C ALA A 78 -6.67 9.75 -21.64
N ASP A 79 -7.91 10.08 -22.00
CA ASP A 79 -8.71 11.13 -21.36
C ASP A 79 -8.93 10.86 -19.88
N ALA A 80 -9.34 9.64 -19.54
CA ALA A 80 -9.54 9.24 -18.14
C ALA A 80 -8.22 9.24 -17.35
N PHE A 81 -7.11 8.84 -17.99
CA PHE A 81 -5.77 8.95 -17.40
C PHE A 81 -5.43 10.42 -17.09
N VAL A 82 -5.67 11.35 -18.00
CA VAL A 82 -5.39 12.78 -17.77
C VAL A 82 -6.33 13.34 -16.71
N ALA A 83 -7.62 13.02 -16.75
CA ALA A 83 -8.57 13.45 -15.73
C ALA A 83 -8.15 13.03 -14.31
N SER A 84 -7.51 11.86 -14.16
CA SER A 84 -6.99 11.38 -12.87
C SER A 84 -5.84 12.22 -12.27
N LEU A 85 -5.31 13.19 -13.02
CA LEU A 85 -4.31 14.13 -12.51
C LEU A 85 -4.92 15.17 -11.55
N GLY A 86 -6.24 15.36 -11.59
CA GLY A 86 -6.93 16.32 -10.73
C GLY A 86 -8.44 16.14 -10.61
N SER A 87 -9.19 16.19 -11.72
CA SER A 87 -10.66 16.24 -11.68
C SER A 87 -11.35 14.89 -11.41
N ALA A 88 -10.67 13.76 -11.65
CA ALA A 88 -11.21 12.42 -11.45
C ALA A 88 -10.42 11.61 -10.41
N GLY A 89 -11.05 10.54 -9.90
CA GLY A 89 -10.42 9.63 -8.95
C GLY A 89 -9.18 8.92 -9.52
N LEU A 90 -8.19 8.66 -8.67
CA LEU A 90 -6.89 8.13 -9.08
C LEU A 90 -6.98 6.77 -9.78
N GLN A 91 -8.01 5.97 -9.49
CA GLN A 91 -8.20 4.65 -10.11
C GLN A 91 -8.21 4.70 -11.65
N TRP A 92 -8.63 5.83 -12.24
CA TRP A 92 -8.64 6.02 -13.69
C TRP A 92 -7.24 6.08 -14.31
N GLN A 93 -6.21 6.41 -13.51
CA GLN A 93 -4.81 6.37 -13.96
C GLN A 93 -4.35 4.97 -14.36
N ALA A 94 -4.96 3.92 -13.81
CA ALA A 94 -4.56 2.54 -14.07
C ALA A 94 -5.09 2.01 -15.41
N VAL A 95 -6.13 2.64 -15.98
CA VAL A 95 -6.84 2.13 -17.17
C VAL A 95 -5.95 2.15 -18.40
N LEU A 96 -5.31 3.28 -18.72
CA LEU A 96 -4.45 3.39 -19.91
C LEU A 96 -3.28 2.37 -19.89
N PRO A 97 -2.52 2.20 -18.79
CA PRO A 97 -1.54 1.13 -18.70
C PRO A 97 -2.10 -0.29 -18.85
N ALA A 98 -3.30 -0.57 -18.31
CA ALA A 98 -3.93 -1.88 -18.45
C ALA A 98 -4.33 -2.17 -19.92
N VAL A 99 -4.87 -1.16 -20.62
CA VAL A 99 -5.14 -1.25 -22.07
C VAL A 99 -3.84 -1.48 -22.85
N ALA A 100 -2.80 -0.70 -22.57
CA ALA A 100 -1.50 -0.87 -23.22
C ALA A 100 -0.93 -2.28 -23.02
N LEU A 101 -1.06 -2.84 -21.80
CA LEU A 101 -0.66 -4.21 -21.51
C LEU A 101 -1.48 -5.22 -22.30
N GLY A 102 -2.81 -5.15 -22.28
CA GLY A 102 -3.64 -6.12 -22.98
C GLY A 102 -3.52 -6.06 -24.50
N LEU A 103 -3.31 -4.88 -25.08
CA LEU A 103 -3.06 -4.74 -26.52
C LEU A 103 -1.67 -5.26 -26.94
N ALA A 104 -0.66 -5.16 -26.08
CA ALA A 104 0.69 -5.63 -26.36
C ALA A 104 0.94 -7.10 -25.97
N MET A 105 0.11 -7.67 -25.10
CA MET A 105 0.33 -9.00 -24.52
C MET A 105 0.25 -10.10 -25.59
N PRO A 106 1.35 -10.84 -25.85
CA PRO A 106 1.31 -11.99 -26.73
C PRO A 106 0.57 -13.15 -26.06
N GLU A 107 0.04 -14.04 -26.89
CA GLU A 107 -0.33 -15.36 -26.40
C GLU A 107 0.93 -16.13 -26.02
N HIS A 108 0.89 -16.77 -24.85
CA HIS A 108 2.01 -17.55 -24.33
C HIS A 108 1.50 -18.55 -23.30
N ALA A 109 2.18 -19.69 -23.22
CA ALA A 109 2.02 -20.61 -22.10
C ALA A 109 2.69 -20.03 -20.84
N HIS A 110 2.24 -20.47 -19.66
CA HIS A 110 2.94 -20.16 -18.42
C HIS A 110 4.40 -20.61 -18.50
N GLN A 111 5.30 -19.70 -18.16
CA GLN A 111 6.73 -19.99 -18.07
C GLN A 111 7.23 -19.54 -16.69
N PRO A 112 7.73 -20.43 -15.82
CA PRO A 112 8.16 -20.04 -14.48
C PRO A 112 9.38 -19.11 -14.52
N MET A 113 9.44 -18.14 -13.60
CA MET A 113 10.54 -17.18 -13.50
C MET A 113 11.88 -17.83 -13.12
N GLY A 114 11.80 -18.88 -12.30
CA GLY A 114 12.89 -19.78 -11.92
C GLY A 114 12.34 -21.13 -11.43
N PRO A 115 13.20 -22.09 -11.06
CA PRO A 115 12.76 -23.40 -10.58
C PRO A 115 11.79 -23.28 -9.39
N GLY A 116 10.61 -23.88 -9.49
CA GLY A 116 9.58 -23.85 -8.44
C GLY A 116 8.78 -22.55 -8.30
N SER A 117 9.05 -21.54 -9.15
CA SER A 117 8.30 -20.28 -9.13
C SER A 117 6.93 -20.42 -9.81
N ASP A 118 5.86 -20.05 -9.12
CA ASP A 118 4.51 -19.92 -9.71
C ASP A 118 4.36 -18.64 -10.56
N ARG A 119 5.29 -17.69 -10.38
CA ARG A 119 5.33 -16.42 -11.12
C ARG A 119 5.79 -16.61 -12.57
N CYS A 120 5.00 -16.11 -13.52
CA CYS A 120 5.29 -16.20 -14.95
C CYS A 120 6.36 -15.19 -15.39
N ALA A 121 7.42 -15.68 -16.03
CA ALA A 121 8.55 -14.95 -16.60
C ALA A 121 8.17 -14.02 -17.76
N ILE A 122 7.00 -14.23 -18.38
CA ILE A 122 6.52 -13.44 -19.52
C ILE A 122 5.59 -12.32 -19.06
N CYS A 123 4.66 -12.58 -18.14
CA CYS A 123 3.59 -11.62 -17.83
C CYS A 123 3.46 -11.21 -16.35
N PHE A 124 4.22 -11.80 -15.41
CA PHE A 124 4.07 -11.65 -13.95
C PHE A 124 2.79 -12.25 -13.35
N TYR A 125 2.07 -13.10 -14.08
CA TYR A 125 0.98 -13.88 -13.48
C TYR A 125 1.50 -14.73 -12.31
N THR A 126 0.71 -14.80 -11.23
CA THR A 126 0.90 -15.69 -10.08
C THR A 126 -0.36 -16.51 -9.88
N ALA A 127 -0.23 -17.73 -9.36
CA ALA A 127 -1.38 -18.61 -9.17
C ALA A 127 -2.23 -18.20 -7.96
N THR A 128 -1.69 -17.39 -7.04
CA THR A 128 -2.37 -16.97 -5.82
C THR A 128 -3.62 -16.13 -6.11
N ALA A 129 -4.71 -16.46 -5.42
CA ALA A 129 -5.93 -15.65 -5.43
C ALA A 129 -5.66 -14.23 -4.91
N LYS A 130 -6.31 -13.23 -5.48
CA LYS A 130 -6.17 -11.82 -5.08
C LYS A 130 -7.52 -11.24 -4.70
N ASP A 131 -7.56 -10.44 -3.65
CA ASP A 131 -8.79 -9.76 -3.25
C ASP A 131 -9.11 -8.61 -4.22
N ARG A 132 -10.20 -8.75 -4.98
CA ARG A 132 -10.67 -7.73 -5.94
C ARG A 132 -10.83 -6.37 -5.27
N THR A 133 -11.43 -6.37 -4.07
CA THR A 133 -11.77 -5.16 -3.33
C THR A 133 -10.51 -4.47 -2.81
N GLN A 134 -9.52 -5.24 -2.35
CA GLN A 134 -8.23 -4.69 -1.94
C GLN A 134 -7.51 -4.02 -3.13
N LEU A 135 -7.47 -4.69 -4.28
CA LEU A 135 -6.86 -4.14 -5.49
C LEU A 135 -7.57 -2.85 -5.94
N ALA A 136 -8.90 -2.83 -5.94
CA ALA A 136 -9.67 -1.63 -6.24
C ALA A 136 -9.41 -0.49 -5.22
N TYR A 137 -9.29 -0.83 -3.94
CA TYR A 137 -9.00 0.13 -2.87
C TYR A 137 -7.62 0.76 -3.05
N HIS A 138 -6.59 -0.04 -3.33
CA HIS A 138 -5.24 0.46 -3.61
C HIS A 138 -5.21 1.32 -4.87
N ARG A 139 -5.90 0.93 -5.96
CA ARG A 139 -6.04 1.77 -7.17
C ARG A 139 -6.67 3.12 -6.86
N ALA A 140 -7.74 3.15 -6.06
CA ALA A 140 -8.41 4.38 -5.68
C ALA A 140 -7.53 5.30 -4.81
N LEU A 141 -6.63 4.73 -3.99
CA LEU A 141 -5.70 5.50 -3.16
C LEU A 141 -4.45 5.98 -3.89
N GLN A 142 -3.92 5.16 -4.80
CA GLN A 142 -2.56 5.33 -5.34
C GLN A 142 -2.52 5.57 -6.86
N GLY A 143 -3.59 5.21 -7.56
CA GLY A 143 -3.69 5.27 -9.01
C GLY A 143 -3.08 4.05 -9.68
N SER A 144 -2.13 4.25 -10.59
CA SER A 144 -1.44 3.17 -11.30
C SER A 144 -0.38 2.51 -10.40
N GLY A 145 -0.83 1.78 -9.39
CA GLY A 145 -0.01 0.90 -8.57
C GLY A 145 -0.12 -0.53 -9.10
N TRP A 146 0.63 -0.84 -10.16
CA TRP A 146 0.86 -2.22 -10.57
C TRP A 146 2.03 -2.71 -9.76
N SER A 147 1.78 -3.41 -8.66
CA SER A 147 2.91 -4.15 -8.10
C SER A 147 3.30 -5.22 -9.12
N ASP A 148 4.60 -5.47 -9.20
CA ASP A 148 5.20 -6.59 -9.89
C ASP A 148 4.54 -7.93 -9.45
N GLU A 149 3.91 -7.95 -8.27
CA GLU A 149 3.13 -9.05 -7.70
C GLU A 149 1.69 -9.16 -8.24
N ASP A 150 1.05 -8.06 -8.66
CA ASP A 150 -0.36 -8.02 -9.07
C ASP A 150 -0.61 -8.54 -10.50
N GLY A 151 0.37 -8.36 -11.38
CA GLY A 151 0.42 -8.99 -12.71
C GLY A 151 -0.80 -8.70 -13.61
N PRO A 152 -1.11 -9.58 -14.58
CA PRO A 152 -2.18 -9.37 -15.56
C PRO A 152 -3.59 -9.50 -14.95
N LEU A 153 -3.74 -10.19 -13.82
CA LEU A 153 -5.02 -10.35 -13.13
C LEU A 153 -5.58 -9.00 -12.71
N ALA A 154 -4.76 -8.16 -12.06
CA ALA A 154 -5.21 -6.84 -11.66
C ALA A 154 -5.57 -5.96 -12.89
N ALA A 155 -4.93 -6.19 -14.05
CA ALA A 155 -5.21 -5.48 -15.30
C ALA A 155 -6.58 -5.86 -15.84
N VAL A 156 -6.92 -7.15 -15.82
CA VAL A 156 -8.28 -7.63 -16.08
C VAL A 156 -9.28 -6.94 -15.18
N LEU A 157 -9.08 -6.97 -13.86
CA LEU A 157 -10.02 -6.36 -12.90
C LEU A 157 -10.20 -4.85 -13.12
N THR A 158 -9.12 -4.15 -13.48
CA THR A 158 -9.17 -2.71 -13.78
C THR A 158 -10.01 -2.41 -15.01
N LEU A 159 -9.85 -3.22 -16.08
CA LEU A 159 -10.63 -3.05 -17.30
C LEU A 159 -12.10 -3.47 -17.09
N GLU A 160 -12.36 -4.54 -16.33
CA GLU A 160 -13.71 -4.93 -15.95
C GLU A 160 -14.41 -3.81 -15.17
N ASP A 161 -13.77 -3.24 -14.14
CA ASP A 161 -14.32 -2.12 -13.36
C ASP A 161 -14.63 -0.91 -14.25
N ALA A 162 -13.73 -0.58 -15.18
CA ALA A 162 -13.92 0.54 -16.10
C ALA A 162 -15.06 0.30 -17.11
N LEU A 163 -15.21 -0.94 -17.60
CA LEU A 163 -16.25 -1.33 -18.56
C LEU A 163 -17.63 -1.56 -17.92
N GLN A 164 -17.71 -1.66 -16.59
CA GLN A 164 -19.00 -1.60 -15.88
C GLN A 164 -19.66 -0.22 -15.99
N CYS A 165 -18.87 0.83 -16.20
CA CYS A 165 -19.37 2.18 -16.45
C CYS A 165 -19.73 2.34 -17.92
N SER A 166 -20.88 2.97 -18.20
CA SER A 166 -21.22 3.37 -19.57
C SER A 166 -20.07 4.22 -20.16
N PRO A 167 -19.69 4.02 -21.43
CA PRO A 167 -18.68 4.84 -22.10
C PRO A 167 -18.82 6.36 -21.91
N ASP A 168 -20.05 6.86 -21.88
CA ASP A 168 -20.34 8.30 -21.72
C ASP A 168 -20.16 8.81 -20.29
N SER A 169 -20.01 7.90 -19.32
CA SER A 169 -19.76 8.22 -17.91
C SER A 169 -18.28 8.20 -17.53
N TRP A 170 -17.39 7.89 -18.48
CA TRP A 170 -15.95 7.97 -18.25
C TRP A 170 -15.53 9.43 -18.06
N PRO A 171 -14.62 9.72 -17.11
CA PRO A 171 -14.22 11.08 -16.83
C PRO A 171 -13.52 11.70 -18.03
N GLN A 172 -13.89 12.95 -18.32
CA GLN A 172 -13.22 13.81 -19.29
C GLN A 172 -12.25 14.74 -18.57
N PRO A 173 -11.06 15.01 -19.11
CA PRO A 173 -10.09 15.86 -18.45
C PRO A 173 -10.59 17.30 -18.38
N ALA A 174 -10.55 17.89 -17.19
CA ALA A 174 -10.80 19.31 -17.01
C ALA A 174 -9.63 20.12 -17.60
N PRO A 175 -9.82 21.41 -17.95
CA PRO A 175 -8.74 22.24 -18.48
C PRO A 175 -7.48 22.23 -17.61
N ARG A 176 -7.64 22.19 -16.28
CA ARG A 176 -6.49 22.09 -15.37
C ARG A 176 -5.72 20.78 -15.52
N ASP A 177 -6.38 19.66 -15.71
CA ASP A 177 -5.72 18.37 -15.84
C ASP A 177 -4.82 18.35 -17.08
N ILE A 178 -5.35 18.89 -18.19
CA ILE A 178 -4.61 19.07 -19.45
C ILE A 178 -3.41 20.00 -19.22
N TRP A 179 -3.61 21.13 -18.54
CA TRP A 179 -2.51 22.02 -18.17
C TRP A 179 -1.44 21.28 -17.34
N VAL A 180 -1.84 20.53 -16.31
CA VAL A 180 -0.91 19.75 -15.47
C VAL A 180 -0.12 18.75 -16.31
N LEU A 181 -0.76 18.00 -17.23
CA LEU A 181 -0.07 17.11 -18.15
C LEU A 181 1.04 17.85 -18.92
N HIS A 182 0.70 18.95 -19.59
CA HIS A 182 1.69 19.70 -20.38
C HIS A 182 2.82 20.27 -19.53
N GLN A 183 2.51 20.80 -18.35
CA GLN A 183 3.54 21.31 -17.44
C GLN A 183 4.50 20.21 -16.98
N LEU A 184 3.97 19.01 -16.75
CA LEU A 184 4.74 17.84 -16.35
C LEU A 184 5.65 17.36 -17.49
N LEU A 185 5.14 17.28 -18.73
CA LEU A 185 5.94 16.96 -19.92
C LEU A 185 7.04 18.00 -20.16
N ASP A 186 6.72 19.29 -20.06
CA ASP A 186 7.70 20.37 -20.22
C ASP A 186 8.76 20.37 -19.12
N LEU A 187 8.37 20.03 -17.88
CA LEU A 187 9.32 19.85 -16.78
C LEU A 187 10.30 18.72 -17.11
N LEU A 188 9.81 17.57 -17.57
CA LEU A 188 10.66 16.43 -17.92
C LEU A 188 11.66 16.79 -19.04
N ARG A 189 11.23 17.53 -20.06
CA ARG A 189 12.09 17.99 -21.17
C ARG A 189 13.18 18.97 -20.74
N ARG A 190 12.95 19.75 -19.67
CA ARG A 190 13.91 20.74 -19.16
C ARG A 190 14.89 20.17 -18.14
N LEU A 191 14.72 18.94 -17.69
CA LEU A 191 15.65 18.33 -16.75
C LEU A 191 17.04 18.18 -17.38
N PRO A 192 18.14 18.28 -16.59
CA PRO A 192 19.47 17.97 -17.08
C PRO A 192 19.50 16.56 -17.69
N GLY A 193 20.16 16.34 -18.82
CA GLY A 193 20.13 15.04 -19.51
C GLY A 193 20.57 13.85 -18.66
N THR A 194 21.42 14.07 -17.65
CA THR A 194 21.85 13.05 -16.67
C THR A 194 20.81 12.72 -15.61
N ALA A 195 19.70 13.47 -15.54
CA ALA A 195 18.68 13.31 -14.53
C ALA A 195 17.96 11.96 -14.67
N ARG A 196 17.87 11.23 -13.56
CA ARG A 196 17.17 9.94 -13.48
C ARG A 196 15.76 10.10 -12.92
N TYR A 197 14.98 9.02 -12.94
CA TYR A 197 13.60 8.99 -12.44
C TYR A 197 13.45 9.58 -11.03
N SER A 198 14.42 9.38 -10.13
CA SER A 198 14.37 9.89 -8.75
C SER A 198 14.40 11.43 -8.71
N GLN A 199 15.19 12.06 -9.58
CA GLN A 199 15.26 13.51 -9.71
C GLN A 199 14.01 14.07 -10.40
N ALA A 200 13.49 13.37 -11.43
CA ALA A 200 12.21 13.72 -12.04
C ALA A 200 11.06 13.68 -11.02
N ARG A 201 10.99 12.61 -10.21
CA ARG A 201 10.02 12.46 -9.11
C ARG A 201 10.09 13.61 -8.12
N THR A 202 11.30 13.98 -7.69
CA THR A 202 11.52 15.11 -6.77
C THR A 202 11.08 16.44 -7.40
N ALA A 203 11.40 16.67 -8.68
CA ALA A 203 11.00 17.90 -9.38
C ALA A 203 9.47 18.02 -9.52
N ILE A 204 8.79 16.93 -9.88
CA ILE A 204 7.31 16.89 -9.96
C ILE A 204 6.69 17.11 -8.57
N GLN A 205 7.24 16.48 -7.53
CA GLN A 205 6.79 16.70 -6.15
C GLN A 205 6.94 18.17 -5.74
N ALA A 206 8.08 18.79 -6.05
CA ALA A 206 8.35 20.19 -5.72
C ALA A 206 7.40 21.16 -6.42
N ALA A 207 6.95 20.82 -7.63
CA ALA A 207 5.97 21.60 -8.40
C ALA A 207 4.55 21.58 -7.80
N LYS A 208 4.23 20.58 -6.96
CA LYS A 208 2.94 20.45 -6.24
C LYS A 208 1.69 20.45 -7.15
N TRP A 209 1.85 20.07 -8.42
CA TRP A 209 0.73 19.97 -9.36
C TRP A 209 -0.19 18.79 -9.08
N LEU A 210 0.34 17.69 -8.53
CA LEU A 210 -0.42 16.48 -8.19
C LEU A 210 -0.88 16.52 -6.73
N GLN A 211 -2.09 15.99 -6.48
CA GLN A 211 -2.61 15.80 -5.13
C GLN A 211 -2.81 14.30 -4.82
N PRO A 212 -2.35 13.81 -3.66
CA PRO A 212 -1.51 14.52 -2.69
C PRO A 212 -0.09 14.75 -3.23
N ALA A 213 0.55 15.87 -2.87
CA ALA A 213 1.93 16.21 -3.27
C ALA A 213 2.97 15.34 -2.54
N LYS A 214 3.00 14.04 -2.86
CA LYS A 214 3.83 13.01 -2.23
C LYS A 214 4.76 12.36 -3.27
N PRO A 215 5.98 11.93 -2.85
CA PRO A 215 6.92 11.28 -3.77
C PRO A 215 6.33 10.06 -4.49
N TRP A 216 5.59 9.22 -3.77
CA TRP A 216 5.00 8.01 -4.35
C TRP A 216 4.03 8.33 -5.50
N ARG A 217 3.26 9.43 -5.40
CA ARG A 217 2.26 9.83 -6.41
C ARG A 217 2.92 10.21 -7.73
N ALA A 218 4.05 10.90 -7.65
CA ALA A 218 4.88 11.23 -8.82
C ALA A 218 5.60 9.99 -9.36
N GLY A 219 6.08 9.10 -8.48
CA GLY A 219 6.71 7.83 -8.87
C GLY A 219 5.78 6.95 -9.70
N LEU A 220 4.58 6.65 -9.20
CA LEU A 220 3.60 5.82 -9.90
C LEU A 220 3.15 6.42 -11.24
N LEU A 221 3.05 7.75 -11.33
CA LEU A 221 2.75 8.42 -12.60
C LEU A 221 3.88 8.19 -13.62
N LEU A 222 5.14 8.36 -13.21
CA LEU A 222 6.29 8.09 -14.08
C LEU A 222 6.35 6.62 -14.50
N GLU A 223 6.02 5.69 -13.60
CA GLU A 223 5.96 4.26 -13.90
C GLU A 223 4.87 3.96 -14.94
N ALA A 224 3.68 4.54 -14.82
CA ALA A 224 2.64 4.38 -15.84
C ALA A 224 3.05 4.96 -17.19
N LEU A 225 3.62 6.16 -17.22
CA LEU A 225 4.10 6.78 -18.46
C LEU A 225 5.21 5.94 -19.11
N ALA A 226 6.11 5.37 -18.30
CA ALA A 226 7.15 4.48 -18.79
C ALA A 226 6.61 3.15 -19.31
N LEU A 227 5.70 2.53 -18.58
CA LEU A 227 5.07 1.26 -18.95
C LEU A 227 4.31 1.38 -20.28
N VAL A 228 3.59 2.50 -20.49
CA VAL A 228 2.93 2.80 -21.77
C VAL A 228 3.95 3.07 -22.88
N GLY A 229 5.09 3.69 -22.56
CA GLY A 229 6.18 3.98 -23.50
C GLY A 229 6.40 5.47 -23.81
N VAL A 230 5.77 6.36 -23.04
CA VAL A 230 6.02 7.81 -23.11
C VAL A 230 7.43 8.13 -22.63
N LEU A 231 7.87 7.45 -21.57
CA LEU A 231 9.23 7.53 -21.02
C LEU A 231 9.95 6.20 -21.27
N GLN A 232 10.90 6.18 -22.21
CA GLN A 232 11.56 4.93 -22.58
C GLN A 232 13.05 5.13 -22.84
N ALA A 233 13.84 4.10 -22.56
CA ALA A 233 15.19 3.97 -23.09
C ALA A 233 15.14 3.15 -24.39
N PRO A 234 16.02 3.39 -25.37
CA PRO A 234 15.99 2.67 -26.65
C PRO A 234 16.04 1.13 -26.51
N ASP A 235 16.80 0.62 -25.54
CA ASP A 235 17.00 -0.80 -25.27
C ASP A 235 15.97 -1.39 -24.29
N ARG A 236 15.20 -0.53 -23.62
CA ARG A 236 14.12 -0.87 -22.69
C ARG A 236 12.88 -0.03 -23.03
N PRO A 237 12.17 -0.37 -24.12
CA PRO A 237 10.98 0.35 -24.55
C PRO A 237 9.75 0.06 -23.67
N GLY A 238 8.74 0.94 -23.72
CA GLY A 238 7.43 0.64 -23.15
C GLY A 238 6.53 -0.16 -24.10
N LEU A 239 5.38 -0.58 -23.58
CA LEU A 239 4.49 -1.57 -24.20
C LEU A 239 3.90 -1.14 -25.54
N ARG A 240 3.72 0.16 -25.78
CA ARG A 240 3.24 0.67 -27.08
C ARG A 240 4.32 0.70 -28.16
N THR A 241 5.58 0.54 -27.80
CA THR A 241 6.69 0.40 -28.74
C THR A 241 7.00 -1.08 -28.98
N ARG A 242 7.10 -1.88 -27.91
CA ARG A 242 7.31 -3.33 -27.96
C ARG A 242 6.80 -3.96 -26.67
N PHE A 243 6.23 -5.16 -26.77
CA PHE A 243 6.00 -5.96 -25.57
C PHE A 243 7.33 -6.21 -24.82
N THR A 244 7.35 -5.94 -23.52
CA THR A 244 8.47 -6.25 -22.63
C THR A 244 8.02 -7.32 -21.63
N SER A 245 8.74 -8.44 -21.65
CA SER A 245 8.46 -9.55 -20.74
C SER A 245 8.63 -9.14 -19.29
N ALA A 246 7.96 -9.87 -18.39
CA ALA A 246 8.15 -9.74 -16.96
C ALA A 246 9.62 -9.86 -16.57
N ARG A 247 10.37 -10.80 -17.14
CA ARG A 247 11.82 -10.94 -16.89
C ARG A 247 12.61 -9.69 -17.31
N GLU A 248 12.26 -9.04 -18.41
CA GLU A 248 12.90 -7.77 -18.79
C GLU A 248 12.53 -6.62 -17.85
N ARG A 249 11.25 -6.55 -17.43
CA ARG A 249 10.75 -5.51 -16.51
C ARG A 249 11.25 -5.68 -15.07
N ASP A 250 11.55 -6.91 -14.64
CA ASP A 250 12.07 -7.25 -13.32
C ASP A 250 13.57 -6.93 -13.16
N GLN A 251 14.31 -6.74 -14.26
CA GLN A 251 15.72 -6.32 -14.18
C GLN A 251 15.85 -4.96 -13.49
N ARG A 252 17.05 -4.62 -13.01
CA ARG A 252 17.38 -3.28 -12.51
C ARG A 252 18.83 -2.95 -12.86
N PRO A 253 19.18 -1.67 -13.12
CA PRO A 253 20.58 -1.27 -13.32
C PRO A 253 21.48 -1.52 -12.10
N SER A 254 20.90 -1.52 -10.89
CA SER A 254 21.58 -1.89 -9.65
C SER A 254 20.57 -2.18 -8.54
N VAL A 255 21.01 -2.83 -7.46
CA VAL A 255 20.20 -3.12 -6.26
C VAL A 255 19.65 -1.88 -5.55
N ARG A 256 20.16 -0.68 -5.85
CA ARG A 256 19.69 0.59 -5.25
C ARG A 256 18.52 1.21 -6.01
N VAL A 257 18.14 0.66 -7.16
CA VAL A 257 17.04 1.16 -7.99
C VAL A 257 15.81 0.29 -7.73
N GLU A 258 14.80 0.88 -7.10
CA GLU A 258 13.60 0.16 -6.66
C GLU A 258 12.58 -0.01 -7.80
N VAL A 259 12.47 0.99 -8.69
CA VAL A 259 11.41 1.03 -9.73
C VAL A 259 11.67 0.03 -10.86
N PRO A 260 10.62 -0.60 -11.42
CA PRO A 260 10.76 -1.55 -12.52
C PRO A 260 11.13 -0.93 -13.86
N GLY A 261 11.51 -1.81 -14.77
CA GLY A 261 11.61 -1.49 -16.18
C GLY A 261 10.22 -1.24 -16.75
N PRO A 262 10.05 -0.26 -17.66
CA PRO A 262 11.11 0.48 -18.36
C PRO A 262 11.74 1.66 -17.58
N LEU A 263 11.06 2.20 -16.57
CA LEU A 263 11.42 3.48 -15.94
C LEU A 263 12.85 3.49 -15.36
N ALA A 264 13.30 2.38 -14.79
CA ALA A 264 14.61 2.28 -14.14
C ALA A 264 15.81 2.63 -15.05
N TRP A 265 15.64 2.55 -16.38
CA TRP A 265 16.68 2.83 -17.38
C TRP A 265 16.51 4.19 -18.04
N TRP A 266 15.40 4.88 -17.78
CA TRP A 266 15.14 6.19 -18.35
C TRP A 266 15.99 7.27 -17.70
N THR A 267 16.52 8.17 -18.54
CA THR A 267 17.15 9.43 -18.15
C THR A 267 16.52 10.55 -18.97
N ALA A 268 16.63 11.79 -18.50
CA ALA A 268 16.10 12.93 -19.23
C ALA A 268 16.73 13.11 -20.63
N ALA A 269 17.95 12.60 -20.87
CA ALA A 269 18.56 12.59 -22.21
C ALA A 269 17.79 11.75 -23.22
N HIS A 270 17.04 10.73 -22.78
CA HIS A 270 16.15 9.98 -23.66
C HIS A 270 14.88 10.76 -24.03
N GLY A 271 14.56 11.82 -23.29
CA GLY A 271 13.40 12.68 -23.54
C GLY A 271 12.06 11.97 -23.41
N THR A 272 11.07 12.48 -24.15
CA THR A 272 9.72 11.93 -24.27
C THR A 272 9.50 11.37 -25.68
N ASN A 273 8.70 10.30 -25.80
CA ASN A 273 8.26 9.79 -27.10
C ASN A 273 7.16 10.70 -27.68
N ASP A 274 7.55 11.72 -28.45
CA ASP A 274 6.63 12.75 -28.96
C ASP A 274 5.59 12.19 -29.94
N ALA A 275 5.94 11.17 -30.75
CA ALA A 275 4.98 10.51 -31.64
C ALA A 275 3.86 9.80 -30.85
N LEU A 276 4.23 9.09 -29.78
CA LEU A 276 3.26 8.44 -28.90
C LEU A 276 2.43 9.48 -28.13
N LEU A 277 3.06 10.55 -27.63
CA LEU A 277 2.35 11.66 -26.99
C LEU A 277 1.30 12.28 -27.91
N GLN A 278 1.66 12.54 -29.17
CA GLN A 278 0.72 13.07 -30.16
C GLN A 278 -0.44 12.10 -30.42
N SER A 279 -0.16 10.79 -30.47
CA SER A 279 -1.22 9.78 -30.67
C SER A 279 -2.17 9.63 -29.48
N LEU A 280 -1.68 9.80 -28.25
CA LEU A 280 -2.46 9.58 -27.03
C LEU A 280 -3.15 10.86 -26.54
N PHE A 281 -2.49 12.00 -26.68
CA PHE A 281 -2.91 13.26 -26.04
C PHE A 281 -2.98 14.43 -27.03
N GLY A 282 -2.73 14.22 -28.33
CA GLY A 282 -2.67 15.29 -29.32
C GLY A 282 -4.00 16.01 -29.55
N HIS A 283 -5.12 15.40 -29.19
CA HIS A 283 -6.45 16.02 -29.21
C HIS A 283 -6.70 16.94 -28.00
N LEU A 284 -5.89 16.86 -26.95
CA LEU A 284 -6.01 17.69 -25.75
C LEU A 284 -5.28 19.03 -25.97
N GLN A 285 -6.06 20.06 -26.26
CA GLN A 285 -5.54 21.42 -26.52
C GLN A 285 -4.93 22.01 -25.24
N ARG A 286 -3.66 22.41 -25.32
CA ARG A 286 -2.95 23.06 -24.21
C ARG A 286 -3.62 24.38 -23.83
N PRO A 287 -4.02 24.58 -22.55
CA PRO A 287 -4.48 25.88 -22.08
C PRO A 287 -3.37 26.92 -22.14
N THR A 288 -3.71 28.14 -22.58
CA THR A 288 -2.76 29.26 -22.72
C THR A 288 -2.27 29.83 -21.39
N ALA A 289 -3.06 29.67 -20.34
CA ALA A 289 -2.75 30.08 -18.97
C ALA A 289 -3.10 28.96 -17.99
N GLU A 290 -2.57 29.03 -16.76
CA GLU A 290 -2.95 28.09 -15.70
C GLU A 290 -4.43 28.25 -15.34
N PRO A 291 -5.27 27.22 -15.55
CA PRO A 291 -6.65 27.26 -15.13
C PRO A 291 -6.75 27.19 -13.61
N ALA A 292 -7.77 27.83 -13.05
CA ALA A 292 -8.03 27.82 -11.63
C ALA A 292 -8.01 26.38 -11.09
N ALA A 293 -7.30 26.18 -9.98
CA ALA A 293 -7.35 24.92 -9.28
C ALA A 293 -8.81 24.63 -8.90
N PRO A 294 -9.35 23.43 -9.19
CA PRO A 294 -10.60 23.04 -8.58
C PRO A 294 -10.41 23.17 -7.07
N PRO A 295 -11.46 23.57 -6.33
CA PRO A 295 -11.38 23.59 -4.88
C PRO A 295 -10.79 22.24 -4.46
N PRO A 296 -9.75 22.22 -3.59
CA PRO A 296 -9.08 20.98 -3.26
C PRO A 296 -10.16 19.98 -2.91
N GLN A 297 -10.28 18.90 -3.71
CA GLN A 297 -11.10 17.77 -3.33
C GLN A 297 -10.54 17.42 -1.97
N ARG A 298 -11.30 17.75 -0.94
CA ARG A 298 -10.99 17.32 0.41
C ARG A 298 -11.22 15.82 0.30
N LEU A 299 -10.18 15.08 -0.11
CA LEU A 299 -9.94 13.74 0.43
C LEU A 299 -10.34 13.92 1.88
N PRO A 300 -11.38 13.24 2.37
CA PRO A 300 -11.79 13.41 3.73
C PRO A 300 -10.50 13.22 4.53
N ARG A 301 -9.92 14.33 5.02
CA ARG A 301 -9.04 14.26 6.18
C ARG A 301 -9.95 13.50 7.10
N ALA A 302 -9.58 12.26 7.44
CA ALA A 302 -10.21 11.58 8.55
C ALA A 302 -10.20 12.65 9.64
N LYS A 303 -11.34 13.30 9.88
CA LYS A 303 -11.46 14.50 10.69
C LYS A 303 -11.30 14.00 12.11
N SER A 304 -10.07 13.62 12.51
CA SER A 304 -9.82 12.81 13.69
C SER A 304 -11.03 11.91 13.96
N ALA A 305 -11.42 11.10 12.96
CA ALA A 305 -12.79 10.59 12.84
C ALA A 305 -13.25 10.17 14.22
N ALA A 306 -14.38 10.73 14.70
CA ALA A 306 -14.91 10.40 16.02
C ALA A 306 -14.74 8.90 16.19
N ARG A 307 -14.06 8.50 17.27
CA ARG A 307 -13.62 7.11 17.46
C ARG A 307 -14.78 6.18 17.06
N PRO A 308 -14.58 5.26 16.09
CA PRO A 308 -15.69 4.45 15.61
C PRO A 308 -16.41 3.80 16.78
N ALA A 309 -17.74 3.71 16.70
CA ALA A 309 -18.53 3.08 17.74
C ALA A 309 -18.00 1.66 17.99
N GLY A 310 -17.89 1.26 19.26
CA GLY A 310 -17.32 -0.03 19.64
C GLY A 310 -15.80 -0.08 19.73
N VAL A 311 -15.03 0.84 19.13
CA VAL A 311 -13.58 0.88 19.34
C VAL A 311 -13.29 1.32 20.79
N PRO A 312 -12.53 0.54 21.58
CA PRO A 312 -12.22 0.88 22.96
C PRO A 312 -11.40 2.18 23.07
N LYS A 313 -11.65 2.96 24.13
CA LYS A 313 -10.81 4.12 24.45
C LYS A 313 -9.43 3.63 24.90
N ALA A 314 -8.36 4.20 24.38
CA ALA A 314 -7.03 3.97 24.93
C ALA A 314 -7.01 4.36 26.43
N PRO A 315 -6.32 3.60 27.30
CA PRO A 315 -6.32 3.88 28.72
C PRO A 315 -5.57 5.18 28.99
N ARG A 316 -5.92 5.86 30.09
CA ARG A 316 -5.15 7.02 30.55
C ARG A 316 -3.82 6.51 31.07
N ALA A 317 -2.72 7.01 30.49
CA ALA A 317 -1.39 6.59 30.92
C ALA A 317 -1.14 6.99 32.37
N VAL A 318 -0.68 6.03 33.17
CA VAL A 318 -0.10 6.31 34.49
C VAL A 318 1.16 7.16 34.29
N ARG A 319 1.30 8.20 35.11
CA ARG A 319 2.40 9.18 34.99
C ARG A 319 3.58 8.76 35.88
N GLY A 320 4.79 9.00 35.41
CA GLY A 320 6.01 8.80 36.19
C GLY A 320 7.20 8.49 35.29
N PRO A 321 8.44 8.54 35.82
CA PRO A 321 9.59 8.03 35.11
C PRO A 321 9.40 6.52 34.88
N LEU A 322 9.90 6.03 33.75
CA LEU A 322 9.87 4.60 33.44
C LEU A 322 10.75 3.83 34.44
N ALA A 323 10.21 2.74 34.99
CA ALA A 323 10.84 1.95 36.04
C ALA A 323 10.63 0.43 35.83
N ALA A 324 11.44 -0.37 36.53
CA ALA A 324 11.19 -1.80 36.66
C ALA A 324 9.86 -2.04 37.39
N GLY A 325 9.10 -3.06 36.98
CA GLY A 325 7.76 -3.32 37.49
C GLY A 325 6.65 -2.49 36.84
N ASP A 326 6.97 -1.62 35.88
CA ASP A 326 5.96 -0.95 35.06
C ASP A 326 5.31 -1.95 34.09
N VAL A 327 4.00 -1.82 33.87
CA VAL A 327 3.25 -2.59 32.87
C VAL A 327 2.59 -1.66 31.87
N TYR A 328 2.74 -2.01 30.60
CA TYR A 328 2.21 -1.27 29.46
C TYR A 328 1.13 -2.08 28.75
N ALA A 329 -0.06 -1.50 28.59
CA ALA A 329 -1.04 -1.97 27.62
C ALA A 329 -0.53 -1.67 26.21
N VAL A 330 -0.55 -2.67 25.34
CA VAL A 330 -0.10 -2.59 23.95
C VAL A 330 -1.28 -2.91 23.04
N ARG A 331 -1.61 -2.00 22.13
CA ARG A 331 -2.64 -2.20 21.12
C ARG A 331 -2.06 -2.95 19.92
N PHE A 332 -2.46 -4.20 19.73
CA PHE A 332 -2.03 -5.02 18.59
C PHE A 332 -2.88 -4.75 17.35
N ARG A 333 -4.21 -4.64 17.52
CA ARG A 333 -5.19 -4.25 16.49
C ARG A 333 -6.20 -3.27 17.06
N GLU A 334 -7.10 -2.71 16.24
CA GLU A 334 -8.08 -1.74 16.75
C GLU A 334 -9.02 -2.31 17.83
N ASP A 335 -9.21 -3.62 17.82
CA ASP A 335 -10.09 -4.40 18.68
C ASP A 335 -9.33 -5.45 19.52
N LEU A 336 -8.00 -5.36 19.62
CA LEU A 336 -7.19 -6.32 20.36
C LEU A 336 -6.01 -5.68 21.07
N TRP A 337 -5.94 -5.92 22.37
CA TRP A 337 -4.91 -5.43 23.27
C TRP A 337 -4.21 -6.58 23.97
N GLY A 338 -2.95 -6.39 24.30
CA GLY A 338 -2.21 -7.20 25.27
C GLY A 338 -1.48 -6.31 26.27
N ALA A 339 -0.58 -6.91 27.05
CA ALA A 339 0.26 -6.18 28.00
C ALA A 339 1.72 -6.64 27.95
N ALA A 340 2.64 -5.72 28.26
CA ALA A 340 4.06 -5.99 28.38
C ALA A 340 4.61 -5.42 29.70
N TYR A 341 5.34 -6.27 30.42
CA TYR A 341 5.99 -5.98 31.69
C TYR A 341 7.41 -5.48 31.46
N CYS A 342 7.84 -4.46 32.20
CA CYS A 342 9.19 -3.91 32.18
C CYS A 342 10.03 -4.53 33.32
N HIS A 343 11.01 -5.36 32.97
CA HIS A 343 11.89 -6.02 33.94
C HIS A 343 12.94 -5.10 34.53
N GLU A 344 13.57 -4.30 33.68
CA GLU A 344 14.70 -3.47 34.05
C GLU A 344 14.87 -2.32 33.07
N MET A 345 15.70 -1.38 33.49
CA MET A 345 15.93 -0.12 32.82
C MET A 345 17.40 0.05 32.53
N ARG A 346 17.71 0.58 31.35
CA ARG A 346 19.05 1.07 31.05
C ARG A 346 19.01 2.33 30.19
N THR A 347 20.11 3.05 30.21
CA THR A 347 20.35 4.20 29.34
C THR A 347 21.49 3.85 28.41
N ASP A 348 21.24 3.91 27.10
CA ASP A 348 22.27 3.62 26.10
C ASP A 348 23.20 4.85 25.93
N GLU A 349 24.48 4.69 26.27
CA GLU A 349 25.51 5.71 26.01
C GLU A 349 26.08 5.59 24.57
N PRO A 350 26.46 6.71 23.93
CA PRO A 350 26.37 8.11 24.37
C PRO A 350 25.01 8.76 24.08
N THR A 351 24.06 8.01 23.51
CA THR A 351 22.81 8.56 22.97
C THR A 351 21.83 9.08 24.03
N GLY A 352 21.99 8.67 25.29
CA GLY A 352 21.07 9.01 26.39
C GLY A 352 19.69 8.37 26.25
N VAL A 353 19.52 7.38 25.37
CA VAL A 353 18.23 6.74 25.11
C VAL A 353 17.88 5.78 26.25
N VAL A 354 16.82 6.11 26.98
CA VAL A 354 16.27 5.25 28.04
C VAL A 354 15.45 4.11 27.42
N ARG A 355 15.73 2.87 27.84
CA ARG A 355 15.05 1.64 27.38
C ARG A 355 14.58 0.78 28.53
N GLY A 356 13.39 0.22 28.39
CA GLY A 356 12.88 -0.84 29.25
C GLY A 356 13.06 -2.21 28.60
N ARG A 357 13.45 -3.22 29.38
CA ARG A 357 13.46 -4.62 28.96
C ARG A 357 12.05 -5.19 29.10
N MET A 358 11.37 -5.34 27.98
CA MET A 358 9.97 -5.70 27.88
C MET A 358 9.78 -7.21 27.69
N GLU A 359 8.73 -7.76 28.29
CA GLU A 359 8.26 -9.13 28.10
C GLU A 359 6.73 -9.15 28.10
N TYR A 360 6.11 -9.94 27.21
CA TYR A 360 4.65 -9.99 27.13
C TYR A 360 4.05 -10.77 28.30
N LEU A 361 2.94 -10.26 28.83
CA LEU A 361 2.07 -11.01 29.72
C LEU A 361 1.09 -11.85 28.89
N ASP A 362 0.71 -13.03 29.39
CA ASP A 362 -0.24 -13.94 28.73
C ASP A 362 -1.68 -13.39 28.86
N ILE A 363 -1.95 -12.31 28.14
CA ILE A 363 -3.24 -11.64 28.10
C ILE A 363 -3.50 -11.09 26.71
N LEU A 364 -4.66 -11.46 26.17
CA LEU A 364 -5.31 -10.82 25.04
C LEU A 364 -6.69 -10.37 25.49
N SER A 365 -7.07 -9.15 25.14
CA SER A 365 -8.34 -8.56 25.54
C SER A 365 -8.90 -7.66 24.44
N PRO A 366 -10.22 -7.64 24.21
CA PRO A 366 -10.84 -6.70 23.30
C PRO A 366 -10.74 -5.25 23.79
N THR A 367 -10.48 -5.04 25.09
CA THR A 367 -10.30 -3.71 25.72
C THR A 367 -8.91 -3.61 26.36
N PRO A 368 -8.39 -2.38 26.59
CA PRO A 368 -7.09 -2.24 27.23
C PRO A 368 -7.06 -2.90 28.61
N PRO A 369 -6.05 -3.74 28.92
CA PRO A 369 -5.89 -4.35 30.23
C PRO A 369 -5.86 -3.32 31.35
N THR A 370 -6.60 -3.60 32.42
CA THR A 370 -6.62 -2.84 33.67
C THR A 370 -5.67 -3.46 34.69
N PRO A 371 -5.26 -2.74 35.76
CA PRO A 371 -4.45 -3.33 36.82
C PRO A 371 -5.00 -4.63 37.41
N ALA A 372 -6.34 -4.78 37.50
CA ALA A 372 -6.98 -5.99 37.99
C ALA A 372 -6.72 -7.19 37.06
N ASP A 373 -6.72 -6.96 35.75
CA ASP A 373 -6.47 -8.01 34.74
C ASP A 373 -5.03 -8.54 34.78
N LEU A 374 -4.10 -7.77 35.38
CA LEU A 374 -2.66 -8.08 35.40
C LEU A 374 -2.24 -8.91 36.62
N ALA A 375 -3.02 -8.88 37.70
CA ALA A 375 -2.60 -9.35 39.02
C ALA A 375 -2.17 -10.83 39.05
N GLU A 376 -2.68 -11.65 38.13
CA GLU A 376 -2.46 -13.11 38.08
C GLU A 376 -1.90 -13.61 36.75
N ARG A 377 -1.45 -12.72 35.86
CA ARG A 377 -0.97 -13.13 34.53
C ARG A 377 0.50 -13.53 34.58
N GLY A 378 0.77 -14.73 34.06
CA GLY A 378 2.11 -15.18 33.73
C GLY A 378 2.65 -14.48 32.47
N PHE A 379 3.84 -14.88 32.05
CA PHE A 379 4.44 -14.40 30.81
C PHE A 379 4.05 -15.28 29.64
N ARG A 380 4.07 -14.69 28.45
CA ARG A 380 3.76 -15.37 27.20
C ARG A 380 5.03 -15.86 26.51
N ASP A 381 5.17 -17.17 26.38
CA ASP A 381 6.23 -17.79 25.58
C ASP A 381 6.06 -17.49 24.08
N ARG A 382 7.13 -17.68 23.33
CA ARG A 382 7.09 -17.73 21.87
C ARG A 382 6.32 -18.97 21.41
N MET A 383 5.93 -18.98 20.14
CA MET A 383 5.29 -20.14 19.52
C MET A 383 6.17 -21.41 19.54
N ASP A 384 7.50 -21.26 19.64
CA ASP A 384 8.46 -22.37 19.80
C ASP A 384 8.69 -22.77 21.28
N GLY A 385 7.94 -22.18 22.22
CA GLY A 385 8.06 -22.42 23.65
C GLY A 385 9.23 -21.71 24.33
N SER A 386 10.04 -20.93 23.60
CA SER A 386 11.16 -20.18 24.18
C SER A 386 10.71 -18.84 24.76
N ARG A 387 11.53 -18.30 25.67
CA ARG A 387 11.29 -16.99 26.29
C ARG A 387 11.49 -15.85 25.31
N TRP A 388 10.66 -14.82 25.39
CA TRP A 388 10.82 -13.61 24.59
C TRP A 388 11.09 -12.38 25.46
N GLN A 389 12.11 -11.61 25.11
CA GLN A 389 12.36 -10.29 25.69
C GLN A 389 12.92 -9.33 24.66
N MET A 390 12.66 -8.04 24.85
CA MET A 390 13.18 -6.98 23.97
C MET A 390 13.46 -5.68 24.72
N TRP A 391 14.54 -5.00 24.37
CA TRP A 391 14.82 -3.64 24.84
C TRP A 391 14.09 -2.59 24.00
N CYS A 392 13.12 -1.90 24.59
CA CYS A 392 12.27 -0.92 23.91
C CYS A 392 12.52 0.51 24.38
N ALA A 393 12.78 1.41 23.43
CA ALA A 393 12.79 2.86 23.64
C ALA A 393 11.41 3.49 23.40
N SER A 394 11.21 4.72 23.88
CA SER A 394 10.03 5.57 23.56
C SER A 394 8.67 4.99 23.99
N LEU A 395 8.64 4.20 25.07
CA LEU A 395 7.43 3.55 25.60
C LEU A 395 6.29 4.54 25.86
N ASP A 396 6.56 5.62 26.60
CA ASP A 396 5.52 6.61 26.95
C ASP A 396 5.10 7.53 25.79
N LYS A 397 5.92 7.58 24.73
CA LYS A 397 5.70 8.46 23.56
C LYS A 397 4.94 7.74 22.43
N THR A 398 4.87 6.42 22.46
CA THR A 398 4.34 5.63 21.35
C THR A 398 2.81 5.55 21.39
N SER A 399 2.16 5.80 20.25
CA SER A 399 0.71 5.65 20.11
C SER A 399 0.31 4.17 20.22
N GLY A 400 -0.76 3.86 20.95
CA GLY A 400 -1.18 2.48 21.22
C GLY A 400 -0.37 1.76 22.30
N VAL A 401 0.67 2.38 22.86
CA VAL A 401 1.41 1.86 24.02
C VAL A 401 1.17 2.80 25.19
N LYS A 402 0.63 2.27 26.29
CA LYS A 402 0.22 3.08 27.46
C LYS A 402 0.53 2.37 28.76
N ARG A 403 1.23 3.07 29.65
CA ARG A 403 1.48 2.57 31.00
C ARG A 403 0.16 2.47 31.76
N VAL A 404 -0.13 1.29 32.29
CA VAL A 404 -1.38 0.99 33.01
C VAL A 404 -1.16 0.60 34.46
N ALA A 405 0.04 0.15 34.83
CA ALA A 405 0.41 -0.15 36.22
C ALA A 405 1.91 0.14 36.47
N GLN A 406 2.27 0.31 37.75
CA GLN A 406 3.63 0.51 38.24
C GLN A 406 3.87 -0.32 39.50
N GLY A 407 5.13 -0.67 39.77
CA GLY A 407 5.50 -1.42 40.96
C GLY A 407 4.88 -2.82 41.02
N VAL A 408 4.55 -3.40 39.87
CA VAL A 408 4.05 -4.77 39.78
C VAL A 408 5.23 -5.70 40.06
N ALA A 409 5.06 -6.64 40.99
CA ALA A 409 6.10 -7.61 41.30
C ALA A 409 6.31 -8.57 40.11
N PRO A 410 7.56 -8.91 39.76
CA PRO A 410 7.82 -9.87 38.69
C PRO A 410 7.30 -11.24 39.10
N ARG A 411 6.69 -11.95 38.15
CA ARG A 411 6.36 -13.36 38.30
C ARG A 411 7.56 -14.22 37.90
N PRO A 412 7.68 -15.46 38.39
CA PRO A 412 8.66 -16.39 37.85
C PRO A 412 8.29 -16.75 36.40
N HIS A 413 9.31 -16.93 35.58
CA HIS A 413 9.17 -17.47 34.22
C HIS A 413 9.74 -18.89 34.22
N ALA A 414 9.05 -19.85 33.61
CA ALA A 414 9.48 -21.24 33.58
C ALA A 414 10.76 -21.44 32.75
N GLN A 415 10.86 -20.72 31.63
CA GLN A 415 12.03 -20.72 30.75
C GLN A 415 13.17 -19.82 31.25
N GLY A 416 14.41 -20.23 30.94
CA GLY A 416 15.62 -19.44 31.14
C GLY A 416 15.64 -18.14 30.34
N MET A 417 16.63 -17.28 30.62
CA MET A 417 16.82 -16.06 29.84
C MET A 417 17.17 -16.40 28.39
N PRO A 418 16.65 -15.65 27.41
CA PRO A 418 17.02 -15.85 26.01
C PRO A 418 18.50 -15.49 25.78
N ASP A 419 19.18 -16.26 24.93
CA ASP A 419 20.60 -16.07 24.59
C ASP A 419 20.92 -14.68 24.03
N ARG A 420 19.92 -14.04 23.39
CA ARG A 420 20.03 -12.69 22.84
C ARG A 420 18.74 -11.91 23.02
N ILE A 421 18.87 -10.68 23.51
CA ILE A 421 17.77 -9.73 23.65
C ILE A 421 17.92 -8.63 22.59
N THR A 422 16.93 -8.49 21.72
CA THR A 422 16.97 -7.50 20.63
C THR A 422 16.64 -6.09 21.13
N HIS A 423 16.93 -5.08 20.31
CA HIS A 423 16.74 -3.67 20.63
C HIS A 423 15.83 -3.01 19.59
N GLY A 424 14.93 -2.12 20.01
CA GLY A 424 14.10 -1.35 19.10
C GLY A 424 13.24 -0.30 19.81
N GLY A 425 12.24 0.24 19.10
CA GLY A 425 11.26 1.16 19.68
C GLY A 425 10.01 0.43 20.16
N ALA A 426 9.21 1.07 21.01
CA ALA A 426 7.97 0.47 21.53
C ALA A 426 6.93 0.13 20.44
N LYS A 427 7.05 0.68 19.21
CA LYS A 427 6.23 0.25 18.07
C LYS A 427 6.46 -1.22 17.68
N GLU A 428 7.66 -1.75 17.94
CA GLU A 428 8.02 -3.14 17.65
C GLU A 428 7.29 -4.12 18.57
N LEU A 429 6.79 -3.65 19.73
CA LEU A 429 5.91 -4.45 20.58
C LEU A 429 4.60 -4.85 19.88
N ARG A 430 4.17 -4.14 18.84
CA ARG A 430 3.05 -4.58 18.00
C ARG A 430 3.52 -5.59 16.95
N HIS A 431 4.64 -5.30 16.30
CA HIS A 431 5.15 -6.09 15.17
C HIS A 431 5.62 -7.49 15.60
N MET A 432 6.23 -7.61 16.77
CA MET A 432 6.79 -8.87 17.29
C MET A 432 5.79 -9.72 18.06
N ALA A 433 4.58 -9.21 18.31
CA ALA A 433 3.58 -9.92 19.09
C ALA A 433 3.13 -11.24 18.41
N THR A 434 3.19 -11.33 17.08
CA THR A 434 2.90 -12.56 16.32
C THR A 434 3.86 -13.71 16.65
N TRP A 435 5.02 -13.43 17.25
CA TRP A 435 5.94 -14.48 17.69
C TRP A 435 5.49 -15.17 18.97
N ASN A 436 4.59 -14.54 19.73
CA ASN A 436 4.12 -15.00 21.05
C ASN A 436 2.63 -15.38 21.01
N PHE A 437 1.83 -14.67 20.23
CA PHE A 437 0.38 -14.84 20.15
C PHE A 437 -0.02 -15.37 18.76
N PRO A 438 -0.30 -16.69 18.61
CA PRO A 438 -0.73 -17.26 17.33
C PRO A 438 -2.11 -16.76 16.86
N GLN A 439 -2.85 -16.04 17.71
CA GLN A 439 -4.13 -15.42 17.38
C GLN A 439 -3.98 -14.07 16.64
N LEU A 440 -2.75 -13.55 16.55
CA LEU A 440 -2.36 -12.36 15.78
C LEU A 440 -1.80 -12.78 14.43
#